data_AF-A0AAV9X0I4-F1
#
_entry.id   AF-A0AAV9X0I4-F1
#
_cell.length_a   1.000
_cell.length_b   1.000
_cell.length_c   1.000
_cell.angle_alpha   90.00
_cell.angle_beta   90.00
_cell.angle_gamma   90.00
#
_symmetry.space_group_name_H-M   'P 1'
#
loop_
_entity.id
_entity.type
_entity.pdbx_description
1 polymer ?
#
loop_
_entity_poly.entity_id
_entity_poly.type
_entity_poly.pdbx_seq_one_letter_code
_entity_poly.pdbx_strand_id
1 'polypeptide(L)'
;MSLPSKLLITFSSLLLAHACYSAHEHSLLSTTHPSPSSPASPSTSPSGTTTTGSSLPLDITLETLISVSLLLLGIVSSGWELKPISLRSYAGMLERGSVFPDGVDGKTTVRGRGIFDGLEDRPGFLDIRKQREEFAQWIKTHGDS
;
A
#
# COMPACT_ATOMS: atom_id res chain seq x y z
N MET A 1 5.82 0.16 -6.58
CA MET A 1 6.72 0.44 -5.43
C MET A 1 8.05 0.93 -5.98
N SER A 2 8.45 2.16 -5.65
CA SER A 2 9.73 2.73 -6.09
C SER A 2 10.91 1.97 -5.47
N LEU A 3 12.04 1.87 -6.16
CA LEU A 3 13.28 1.28 -5.62
C LEU A 3 13.71 1.88 -4.25
N PRO A 4 13.67 3.20 -4.01
CA PRO A 4 14.05 3.75 -2.71
C PRO A 4 13.12 3.31 -1.58
N SER A 5 11.81 3.22 -1.84
CA SER A 5 10.85 2.73 -0.85
C SER A 5 11.11 1.25 -0.50
N LYS A 6 11.41 0.41 -1.49
CA LYS A 6 11.79 -0.99 -1.25
C LYS A 6 13.04 -1.09 -0.36
N LEU A 7 14.08 -0.32 -0.68
CA LEU A 7 15.33 -0.33 0.08
C LEU A 7 15.13 0.16 1.52
N LEU A 8 14.32 1.20 1.70
CA LEU A 8 13.97 1.75 3.01
C LEU A 8 13.19 0.71 3.84
N ILE A 9 12.20 0.03 3.26
CA ILE A 9 11.44 -1.04 3.93
C ILE A 9 12.38 -2.20 4.33
N THR A 10 13.25 -2.66 3.42
CA THR A 10 14.16 -3.78 3.73
C THR A 10 15.17 -3.42 4.82
N PHE A 11 15.73 -2.20 4.76
CA PHE A 11 16.69 -1.73 5.74
C PHE A 11 16.04 -1.55 7.12
N SER A 12 14.90 -0.87 7.19
CA SER A 12 14.15 -0.68 8.44
C SER A 12 13.68 -2.00 9.05
N SER A 13 13.28 -2.98 8.23
CA SER A 13 12.96 -4.33 8.72
C SER A 13 14.17 -5.04 9.33
N LEU A 14 15.37 -4.85 8.77
CA LEU A 14 16.59 -5.44 9.32
C LEU A 14 16.98 -4.79 10.65
N LEU A 15 16.89 -3.46 10.75
CA LEU A 15 17.13 -2.73 11.99
C LEU A 15 16.12 -3.12 13.07
N LEU A 16 14.83 -3.26 12.70
CA LEU A 16 13.80 -3.69 13.64
C LEU A 16 14.06 -5.11 14.16
N ALA A 17 14.46 -6.04 13.28
CA ALA A 17 14.83 -7.39 13.69
C ALA A 17 16.03 -7.39 14.64
N HIS A 18 17.04 -6.55 14.36
CA HIS A 18 18.19 -6.37 15.24
C HIS A 18 17.79 -5.85 16.62
N ALA A 19 16.99 -4.78 16.69
CA ALA A 19 16.54 -4.21 17.95
C ALA A 19 15.65 -5.18 18.77
N CYS A 20 14.80 -5.96 18.09
CA CYS A 20 14.04 -7.05 18.73
C CYS A 20 14.95 -8.14 19.29
N TYR A 21 16.02 -8.49 18.57
CA TYR A 21 17.00 -9.45 19.02
C TYR A 21 17.78 -8.93 20.25
N SER A 22 18.22 -7.67 20.24
CA SER A 22 18.88 -7.02 21.39
C SER A 22 17.96 -6.98 22.62
N ALA A 23 16.67 -6.67 22.43
CA ALA A 23 15.68 -6.70 23.50
C ALA A 23 15.49 -8.12 24.07
N HIS A 24 15.50 -9.13 23.21
CA HIS A 24 15.40 -10.53 23.60
C HIS A 24 16.61 -10.98 24.43
N GLU A 25 17.83 -10.70 23.98
CA GLU A 25 19.04 -11.00 24.76
C GLU A 25 19.05 -10.27 26.12
N HIS A 26 18.66 -8.99 26.14
CA HIS A 26 18.56 -8.21 27.37
C HIS A 26 17.53 -8.80 28.34
N SER A 27 16.39 -9.27 27.83
CA SER A 27 15.36 -9.93 28.63
C SER A 27 15.88 -11.25 29.22
N LEU A 28 16.58 -12.08 28.44
CA LEU A 28 17.14 -13.34 28.94
C LEU A 28 18.16 -13.11 30.07
N LEU A 29 19.06 -12.14 29.92
CA LEU A 29 20.04 -11.80 30.97
C LEU A 29 19.35 -11.25 32.23
N SER A 30 18.34 -10.39 32.05
CA SER A 30 17.56 -9.81 33.15
C SER A 30 16.79 -10.87 33.95
N THR A 31 16.35 -11.95 33.30
CA THR A 31 15.68 -13.09 33.97
C THR A 31 16.65 -14.06 34.65
N THR A 32 17.88 -14.17 34.13
CA THR A 32 18.91 -15.10 34.64
C THR A 32 19.65 -14.53 35.85
N HIS A 33 19.75 -13.21 35.97
CA HIS A 33 20.34 -12.53 37.11
C HIS A 33 19.24 -11.88 37.98
N PRO A 34 18.57 -12.62 38.89
CA PRO A 34 17.77 -11.97 39.91
C PRO A 34 18.72 -11.05 40.70
N SER A 35 18.43 -9.74 40.71
CA SER A 35 19.10 -8.83 41.64
C SER A 35 18.94 -9.40 43.06
N PRO A 36 20.01 -9.47 43.87
CA PRO A 36 19.94 -9.91 45.26
C PRO A 36 19.32 -8.80 46.14
N SER A 37 18.08 -8.41 45.86
CA SER A 37 17.31 -7.46 46.66
C SER A 37 16.01 -8.10 47.17
N SER A 38 16.17 -9.05 48.08
CA SER A 38 15.30 -9.17 49.27
C SER A 38 15.98 -10.09 50.28
N PRO A 39 16.27 -9.58 51.49
CA PRO A 39 15.20 -9.60 52.48
C PRO A 39 14.93 -8.22 53.12
N ALA A 40 13.64 -7.99 53.33
CA ALA A 40 13.00 -7.13 54.33
C ALA A 40 13.80 -5.97 54.96
N SER A 41 13.36 -4.74 54.70
CA SER A 41 13.43 -3.66 55.68
C SER A 41 12.19 -2.77 55.55
N PRO A 42 11.43 -2.53 56.63
CA PRO A 42 10.32 -1.60 56.60
C PRO A 42 10.86 -0.19 56.89
N SER A 43 10.89 0.67 55.88
CA SER A 43 11.08 2.10 56.12
C SER A 43 10.13 2.93 55.27
N THR A 44 9.18 3.50 55.99
CA THR A 44 8.22 4.53 55.61
C THR A 44 8.91 5.69 54.88
N SER A 45 8.50 5.96 53.64
CA SER A 45 8.63 7.27 53.00
C SER A 45 7.58 7.40 51.89
N PRO A 46 6.69 8.40 51.94
CA PRO A 46 5.72 8.66 50.89
C PRO A 46 6.27 9.76 49.98
N SER A 47 6.76 9.43 48.79
CA SER A 47 6.80 10.32 47.61
C SER A 47 7.80 9.78 46.59
N GLY A 48 7.35 9.62 45.35
CA GLY A 48 8.19 9.29 44.20
C GLY A 48 7.99 7.86 43.72
N THR A 49 7.07 7.71 42.76
CA THR A 49 6.81 6.53 41.93
C THR A 49 8.07 5.69 41.69
N THR A 50 8.25 4.65 42.50
CA THR A 50 9.34 3.69 42.36
C THR A 50 8.92 2.72 41.27
N THR A 51 9.30 2.98 40.03
CA THR A 51 9.15 2.05 38.92
C THR A 51 10.19 0.94 39.10
N THR A 52 9.95 0.03 40.04
CA THR A 52 10.67 -1.24 40.17
C THR A 52 10.15 -2.19 39.10
N GLY A 53 10.60 -1.99 37.86
CA GLY A 53 10.37 -2.89 36.74
C GLY A 53 11.58 -2.76 35.83
N SER A 54 12.14 -3.88 35.40
CA SER A 54 13.27 -3.95 34.47
C SER A 54 12.95 -3.17 33.18
N SER A 55 13.29 -1.87 33.14
CA SER A 55 13.06 -1.02 31.98
C SER A 55 14.08 -1.36 30.92
N LEU A 56 13.65 -1.41 29.65
CA LEU A 56 14.55 -1.63 28.53
C LEU A 56 15.60 -0.50 28.46
N PRO A 57 16.86 -0.82 28.14
CA PRO A 57 17.90 0.16 27.85
C PRO A 57 17.47 1.17 26.79
N LEU A 58 17.90 2.42 26.99
CA LEU A 58 17.48 3.56 26.18
C LEU A 58 17.91 3.42 24.70
N ASP A 59 19.08 2.87 24.43
CA ASP A 59 19.56 2.53 23.09
C ASP A 59 18.59 1.61 22.34
N ILE A 60 18.15 0.51 22.96
CA ILE A 60 17.17 -0.42 22.36
C ILE A 60 15.83 0.29 22.11
N THR A 61 15.38 1.17 23.02
CA THR A 61 14.14 1.93 22.80
C THR A 61 14.26 2.92 21.64
N LEU A 62 15.41 3.60 21.47
CA LEU A 62 15.61 4.53 20.37
C LEU A 62 15.73 3.80 19.04
N GLU A 63 16.47 2.69 18.99
CA GLU A 63 16.61 1.87 17.80
C GLU A 63 15.26 1.34 17.32
N THR A 64 14.43 0.81 18.23
CA THR A 64 13.07 0.34 17.87
C THR A 64 12.18 1.49 17.37
N LEU A 65 12.17 2.64 18.05
CA LEU A 65 11.39 3.81 17.62
C LEU A 65 11.81 4.30 16.23
N ILE A 66 13.11 4.41 15.98
CA ILE A 66 13.64 4.84 14.68
C ILE A 66 13.31 3.81 13.60
N SER A 67 13.49 2.51 13.89
CA SER A 67 13.20 1.42 12.95
C SER A 67 11.73 1.39 12.53
N VAL A 68 10.82 1.49 13.51
CA VAL A 68 9.37 1.53 13.24
C VAL A 68 9.00 2.79 12.45
N SER A 69 9.55 3.95 12.82
CA SER A 69 9.29 5.21 12.11
C SER A 69 9.72 5.13 10.63
N LEU A 70 10.91 4.59 10.37
CA LEU A 70 11.41 4.37 9.02
C LEU A 70 10.55 3.34 8.27
N LEU A 71 10.17 2.24 8.91
CA LEU A 71 9.32 1.22 8.30
C LEU A 71 7.97 1.80 7.87
N LEU A 72 7.33 2.58 8.74
CA LEU A 72 6.08 3.27 8.44
C LEU A 72 6.26 4.27 7.29
N LEU A 73 7.34 5.06 7.31
CA LEU A 73 7.64 6.00 6.22
C LEU A 73 7.85 5.27 4.89
N GLY A 74 8.54 4.13 4.91
CA GLY A 74 8.79 3.29 3.75
C GLY A 74 7.49 2.72 3.17
N ILE A 75 6.62 2.19 4.02
CA ILE A 75 5.31 1.64 3.64
C ILE A 75 4.40 2.73 3.07
N VAL A 76 4.29 3.87 3.75
CA VAL A 76 3.46 5.01 3.29
C VAL A 76 3.97 5.55 1.96
N SER A 77 5.28 5.70 1.80
CA SER A 77 5.90 6.13 0.53
C SER A 77 5.76 5.08 -0.57
N SER A 78 5.46 3.82 -0.22
CA SER A 78 5.16 2.77 -1.18
C SER A 78 3.71 2.75 -1.65
N GLY A 79 2.87 3.60 -1.07
CA GLY A 79 1.46 3.70 -1.38
C GLY A 79 1.19 3.87 -2.87
N TRP A 80 -0.02 3.52 -3.28
CA TRP A 80 -0.42 3.61 -4.68
C TRP A 80 -0.55 5.07 -5.07
N GLU A 81 -0.17 5.39 -6.31
CA GLU A 81 -0.41 6.72 -6.87
C GLU A 81 -1.92 6.98 -6.85
N LEU A 82 -2.30 8.05 -6.17
CA LEU A 82 -3.70 8.44 -6.04
C LEU A 82 -4.23 8.79 -7.43
N LYS A 83 -5.31 8.13 -7.83
CA LYS A 83 -6.03 8.51 -9.05
C LYS A 83 -6.52 9.95 -8.90
N PRO A 84 -6.42 10.80 -9.94
CA PRO A 84 -6.86 12.17 -9.85
C PRO A 84 -8.36 12.20 -9.53
N ILE A 85 -8.73 12.98 -8.50
CA ILE A 85 -10.11 13.04 -8.00
C ILE A 85 -11.06 13.73 -8.98
N SER A 86 -10.52 14.57 -9.88
CA SER A 86 -11.33 15.25 -10.88
C SER A 86 -11.55 14.34 -12.09
N LEU A 87 -12.82 14.01 -12.32
CA LEU A 87 -13.23 13.18 -13.44
C LEU A 87 -12.81 13.78 -14.78
N ARG A 88 -12.80 15.11 -14.91
CA ARG A 88 -12.32 15.81 -16.11
C ARG A 88 -10.83 15.59 -16.38
N SER A 89 -9.98 15.67 -15.34
CA SER A 89 -8.54 15.41 -15.50
C SER A 89 -8.28 13.94 -15.79
N TYR A 90 -9.01 13.06 -15.13
CA TYR A 90 -8.91 11.62 -15.35
C TYR A 90 -9.36 11.22 -16.76
N ALA A 91 -10.51 11.74 -17.20
CA ALA A 91 -11.04 11.53 -18.55
C ALA A 91 -10.08 12.07 -19.61
N GLY A 92 -9.54 13.28 -19.43
CA GLY A 92 -8.55 13.83 -20.37
C GLY A 92 -7.26 12.99 -20.44
N MET A 93 -6.83 12.39 -19.33
CA MET A 93 -5.68 11.46 -19.31
C MET A 93 -5.98 10.13 -20.00
N LEU A 94 -7.24 9.67 -19.94
CA LEU A 94 -7.72 8.46 -20.59
C LEU A 94 -7.82 8.66 -22.12
N GLU A 95 -8.42 9.77 -22.55
CA GLU A 95 -8.52 10.15 -23.98
C GLU A 95 -7.14 10.29 -24.63
N ARG A 96 -6.18 10.86 -23.89
CA ARG A 96 -4.79 10.98 -24.33
C ARG A 96 -4.03 9.64 -24.33
N GLY A 97 -4.62 8.59 -23.76
CA GLY A 97 -4.02 7.27 -23.62
C GLY A 97 -2.81 7.23 -22.69
N SER A 98 -2.74 8.14 -21.73
CA SER A 98 -1.66 8.20 -20.72
C SER A 98 -1.92 7.31 -19.51
N VAL A 99 -3.18 6.97 -19.27
CA VAL A 99 -3.62 6.06 -18.21
C VAL A 99 -4.63 5.12 -18.80
N PHE A 100 -4.58 3.86 -18.39
CA PHE A 100 -5.55 2.84 -18.76
C PHE A 100 -6.40 2.50 -17.54
N PRO A 101 -7.70 2.21 -17.73
CA PRO A 101 -8.53 1.73 -16.65
C PRO A 101 -8.00 0.37 -16.16
N ASP A 102 -8.23 0.10 -14.89
CA ASP A 102 -7.74 -1.12 -14.25
C ASP A 102 -8.40 -2.35 -14.89
N GLY A 103 -7.59 -3.39 -15.18
CA GLY A 103 -8.06 -4.59 -15.89
C GLY A 103 -8.20 -4.46 -17.42
N VAL A 104 -7.76 -3.34 -18.01
CA VAL A 104 -7.80 -3.14 -19.46
C VAL A 104 -6.38 -2.98 -20.02
N ASP A 105 -5.97 -3.91 -20.88
CA ASP A 105 -4.65 -3.88 -21.48
C ASP A 105 -4.49 -2.68 -22.42
N GLY A 106 -3.49 -1.84 -22.13
CA GLY A 106 -3.15 -0.65 -22.92
C GLY A 106 -2.67 -0.93 -24.35
N LYS A 107 -2.47 -2.21 -24.68
CA LYS A 107 -2.08 -2.68 -26.02
C LYS A 107 -3.27 -3.03 -26.91
N THR A 108 -4.42 -3.31 -26.30
CA THR A 108 -5.67 -3.74 -26.97
C THR A 108 -6.67 -2.60 -27.07
N THR A 109 -6.49 -1.55 -26.27
CA THR A 109 -7.38 -0.39 -26.25
C THR A 109 -7.07 0.60 -27.37
N VAL A 110 -8.11 0.93 -28.13
CA VAL A 110 -8.07 2.03 -29.10
C VAL A 110 -7.91 3.33 -28.32
N ARG A 111 -6.88 4.12 -28.64
CA ARG A 111 -6.69 5.48 -28.10
C ARG A 111 -7.95 6.30 -28.32
N GLY A 112 -8.40 7.00 -27.27
CA GLY A 112 -9.54 7.92 -27.37
C GLY A 112 -10.88 7.37 -26.85
N ARG A 113 -10.94 6.14 -26.33
CA ARG A 113 -12.15 5.65 -25.64
C ARG A 113 -12.23 6.28 -24.24
N GLY A 114 -13.29 7.05 -24.02
CA GLY A 114 -13.57 7.71 -22.74
C GLY A 114 -14.02 6.73 -21.66
N ILE A 115 -14.18 7.21 -20.42
CA ILE A 115 -14.63 6.39 -19.27
C ILE A 115 -16.05 5.85 -19.52
N PHE A 116 -16.84 6.60 -20.27
CA PHE A 116 -18.22 6.28 -20.60
C PHE A 116 -18.37 5.58 -21.94
N ASP A 117 -17.29 5.14 -22.57
CA ASP A 117 -17.34 4.48 -23.88
C ASP A 117 -18.24 3.23 -23.87
N GLY A 118 -18.23 2.44 -22.78
CA GLY A 118 -19.20 1.35 -22.60
C GLY A 118 -20.66 1.80 -22.40
N LEU A 119 -20.88 3.04 -21.93
CA LEU A 119 -22.21 3.67 -21.85
C LEU A 119 -22.61 4.37 -23.15
N GLU A 120 -21.66 4.70 -24.02
CA GLU A 120 -21.88 5.29 -25.35
C GLU A 120 -22.19 4.19 -26.37
N ASP A 121 -21.50 3.05 -26.27
CA ASP A 121 -21.74 1.86 -27.10
C ASP A 121 -23.18 1.33 -26.98
N ARG A 122 -23.89 1.66 -25.89
CA ARG A 122 -25.31 1.34 -25.62
C ARG A 122 -25.81 0.10 -26.38
N PRO A 123 -25.26 -1.10 -26.13
CA PRO A 123 -25.58 -2.28 -26.93
C PRO A 123 -27.07 -2.65 -26.88
N GLY A 124 -27.79 -2.24 -25.83
CA GLY A 124 -29.24 -2.41 -25.71
C GLY A 124 -30.11 -1.41 -26.49
N PHE A 125 -29.54 -0.31 -26.99
CA PHE A 125 -30.23 0.70 -27.81
C PHE A 125 -29.87 0.60 -29.30
N LEU A 126 -29.15 -0.46 -29.66
CA LEU A 126 -28.74 -0.72 -31.02
C LEU A 126 -29.98 -1.06 -31.85
N ASP A 127 -30.22 -0.33 -32.95
CA ASP A 127 -31.36 -0.60 -33.81
C ASP A 127 -31.10 -1.89 -34.61
N ILE A 128 -31.61 -2.99 -34.07
CA ILE A 128 -31.46 -4.34 -34.62
C ILE A 128 -32.09 -4.43 -36.02
N ARG A 129 -33.15 -3.66 -36.29
CA ARG A 129 -33.83 -3.71 -37.59
C ARG A 129 -32.98 -3.04 -38.66
N LYS A 130 -32.51 -1.83 -38.38
CA LYS A 130 -31.60 -1.10 -39.27
C LYS A 130 -30.32 -1.90 -39.56
N GLN A 131 -29.69 -2.48 -38.54
CA GLN A 131 -28.49 -3.32 -38.73
C GLN A 131 -28.75 -4.57 -39.58
N ARG A 132 -29.92 -5.21 -39.43
CA ARG A 132 -30.30 -6.34 -40.28
C ARG A 132 -30.51 -5.94 -41.73
N GLU A 133 -31.11 -4.77 -41.98
CA GLU A 133 -31.29 -4.23 -43.33
C GLU A 133 -29.96 -3.87 -43.99
N GLU A 134 -29.07 -3.18 -43.27
CA GLU A 134 -27.71 -2.86 -43.72
C GLU A 134 -26.92 -4.13 -44.05
N PHE A 135 -26.99 -5.16 -43.20
CA PHE A 135 -26.36 -6.45 -43.45
C PHE A 135 -26.95 -7.15 -44.69
N ALA A 136 -28.27 -7.11 -44.88
CA ALA A 136 -28.91 -7.70 -46.05
C ALA A 136 -28.53 -6.97 -47.35
N GLN A 137 -28.41 -5.64 -47.32
CA GLN A 137 -27.89 -4.85 -48.44
C GLN A 137 -26.42 -5.15 -48.72
N TRP A 138 -25.61 -5.30 -47.67
CA TRP A 138 -24.20 -5.67 -47.80
C TRP A 138 -24.03 -7.05 -48.45
N ILE A 139 -24.81 -8.06 -48.03
CA ILE A 139 -24.79 -9.39 -48.69
C ILE A 139 -25.19 -9.28 -50.17
N LYS A 140 -26.20 -8.49 -50.52
CA LYS A 140 -26.59 -8.32 -51.93
C LYS A 140 -25.50 -7.67 -52.78
N THR A 141 -24.72 -6.76 -52.20
CA THR A 141 -23.67 -6.04 -52.94
C THR A 141 -22.37 -6.83 -53.04
N HIS A 142 -22.07 -7.70 -52.09
CA HIS A 142 -20.81 -8.46 -52.02
C HIS A 142 -20.96 -9.97 -52.29
N GLY A 143 -22.19 -10.51 -52.30
CA GLY A 143 -22.49 -11.91 -52.58
C GLY A 143 -22.73 -12.24 -54.06
N ASP A 144 -22.81 -11.22 -54.92
CA ASP A 144 -22.89 -11.34 -56.39
C ASP A 144 -21.50 -11.33 -57.06
N SER A 145 -20.42 -11.53 -56.29
CA SER A 145 -19.02 -11.70 -56.76
C SER A 145 -18.55 -13.14 -56.56
#